data_AF-A0A6J4RTB6-F1
#
_entry.id   AF-A0A6J4RTB6-F1
#
_cell.length_a   1.000
_cell.length_b   1.000
_cell.length_c   1.000
_cell.angle_alpha   90.00
_cell.angle_beta   90.00
_cell.angle_gamma   90.00
#
_symmetry.space_group_name_H-M   'P 1'
#
loop_
_entity.id
_entity.type
_entity.pdbx_description
1 polymer ?
#
loop_
_entity_poly.entity_id
_entity_poly.type
_entity_poly.pdbx_seq_one_letter_code
_entity_poly.pdbx_strand_id
1 'polypeptide(L)'
;MRLKAYIQLLSVVLLSGIVSCSKKFDQYLQNPNRAESVTPSLVFTAVANDLNIDKPWSSVSRWNQFDVVNYNYYGDQRYDWTGANWNYITLNNVKQMEQEAKNRGMEEVNPYSALAKFFKAFFYYRMSSLNGDLPLKESLKSIEMATPHYDSQKE
;
A
#
# COMPACT_ATOMS: atom_id res chain seq x y z
N MET A 1 -4.02 -17.71 -65.13
CA MET A 1 -3.34 -18.42 -64.02
C MET A 1 -2.48 -17.51 -63.12
N ARG A 2 -1.71 -16.57 -63.67
CA ARG A 2 -0.77 -15.74 -62.87
C ARG A 2 -1.45 -14.81 -61.84
N LEU A 3 -2.60 -14.20 -62.16
CA LEU A 3 -3.31 -13.30 -61.23
C LEU A 3 -3.81 -14.00 -59.95
N LYS A 4 -4.30 -15.24 -60.06
CA LYS A 4 -4.70 -16.05 -58.88
C LYS A 4 -3.50 -16.40 -58.00
N ALA A 5 -2.33 -16.66 -58.61
CA ALA A 5 -1.09 -16.90 -57.87
C ALA A 5 -0.62 -15.65 -57.12
N TYR A 6 -0.75 -14.44 -57.70
CA TYR A 6 -0.43 -13.18 -57.01
C TYR A 6 -1.38 -12.89 -55.86
N ILE A 7 -2.68 -13.16 -56.02
CA ILE A 7 -3.68 -13.00 -54.94
C ILE A 7 -3.39 -13.97 -53.78
N GLN A 8 -3.03 -15.22 -54.09
CA GLN A 8 -2.61 -16.21 -53.09
C GLN A 8 -1.31 -15.80 -52.37
N LEU A 9 -0.34 -15.23 -53.09
CA LEU A 9 0.91 -14.75 -52.50
C LEU A 9 0.66 -13.55 -51.58
N LEU A 10 -0.19 -12.61 -52.00
CA LEU A 10 -0.56 -11.43 -51.22
C LEU A 10 -1.30 -11.81 -49.93
N SER A 11 -2.18 -12.82 -49.99
CA SER A 11 -2.92 -13.30 -48.81
C SER A 11 -2.04 -14.06 -47.81
N VAL A 12 -1.02 -14.79 -48.28
CA VAL A 12 -0.01 -15.41 -47.40
C VAL A 12 0.85 -14.35 -46.69
N VAL A 13 1.23 -13.28 -47.40
CA VAL A 13 1.98 -12.15 -46.80
C VAL A 13 1.12 -11.36 -45.81
N LEU A 14 -0.18 -11.20 -46.08
CA LEU A 14 -1.09 -10.54 -45.13
C LEU A 14 -1.28 -11.37 -43.85
N LEU A 15 -1.39 -12.71 -43.98
CA LEU A 15 -1.53 -13.59 -42.82
C LEU A 15 -0.27 -13.64 -41.95
N SER A 16 0.92 -13.56 -42.54
CA SER A 16 2.18 -13.59 -41.78
C SER A 16 2.42 -12.33 -40.93
N GLY A 17 1.87 -11.18 -41.34
CA GLY A 17 1.91 -9.93 -40.57
C GLY A 17 1.15 -10.00 -39.23
N ILE A 18 0.08 -10.79 -39.15
CA ILE A 18 -0.78 -10.89 -37.96
C ILE A 18 -0.14 -11.76 -36.86
N VAL A 19 0.76 -12.67 -37.23
CA VAL A 19 1.46 -13.58 -36.28
C VAL A 19 2.74 -12.95 -35.70
N SER A 20 3.19 -11.81 -36.24
CA SER A 20 4.45 -11.14 -35.85
C SER A 20 4.32 -10.17 -34.67
N CYS A 21 3.12 -9.96 -34.13
CA CYS A 21 2.95 -9.19 -32.89
C CYS A 21 3.58 -9.97 -31.73
N SER A 22 4.70 -9.47 -31.19
CA SER A 22 5.43 -10.15 -30.13
C SER A 22 4.55 -10.26 -28.89
N LYS A 23 4.11 -11.47 -28.54
CA LYS A 23 3.34 -11.77 -27.31
C LYS A 23 4.10 -11.51 -26.00
N LYS A 24 5.28 -10.90 -26.06
CA LYS A 24 6.20 -10.65 -24.94
C LYS A 24 6.28 -9.18 -24.54
N PHE A 25 5.52 -8.29 -25.16
CA PHE A 25 5.53 -6.86 -24.78
C PHE A 25 5.22 -6.69 -23.29
N ASP A 26 4.20 -7.39 -22.79
CA ASP A 26 3.81 -7.35 -21.38
C ASP A 26 4.90 -7.92 -20.46
N GLN A 27 5.69 -8.90 -20.93
CA GLN A 27 6.79 -9.49 -20.15
C GLN A 27 7.95 -8.51 -19.94
N TYR A 28 8.18 -7.60 -20.90
CA TYR A 28 9.23 -6.58 -20.78
C TYR A 28 8.82 -5.39 -19.90
N LEU A 29 7.51 -5.23 -19.63
CA LEU A 29 7.02 -4.24 -18.68
C LEU A 29 7.15 -4.71 -17.22
N GLN A 30 7.31 -6.01 -16.99
CA GLN A 30 7.55 -6.55 -15.66
C GLN A 30 8.94 -6.15 -15.19
N ASN A 31 9.00 -5.43 -14.06
CA ASN A 31 10.26 -5.10 -13.42
C ASN A 31 10.73 -6.29 -12.58
N PRO A 32 11.77 -7.05 -12.98
CA PRO A 32 12.21 -8.23 -12.25
C PRO A 32 12.76 -7.92 -10.86
N ASN A 33 13.09 -6.64 -10.59
CA ASN A 33 13.57 -6.18 -9.28
C ASN A 33 12.43 -5.77 -8.34
N ARG A 34 11.17 -5.79 -8.80
CA ARG A 34 10.01 -5.45 -7.98
C ARG A 34 9.13 -6.70 -7.84
N ALA A 35 9.03 -7.22 -6.63
CA ALA A 35 8.15 -8.36 -6.37
C ALA A 35 6.69 -8.00 -6.65
N GLU A 36 6.01 -8.78 -7.49
CA GLU A 36 4.57 -8.63 -7.77
C GLU A 36 3.69 -9.31 -6.72
N SER A 37 4.19 -10.37 -6.09
CA SER A 37 3.56 -11.06 -4.95
C SER A 37 4.63 -11.48 -3.96
N VAL A 38 4.28 -11.40 -2.68
CA VAL A 38 5.13 -11.79 -1.55
C VAL A 38 4.31 -12.59 -0.54
N THR A 39 4.98 -13.32 0.36
CA THR A 39 4.25 -14.05 1.40
C THR A 39 3.59 -13.08 2.38
N PRO A 40 2.40 -13.41 2.92
CA PRO A 40 1.73 -12.56 3.91
C PRO A 40 2.60 -12.35 5.16
N SER A 41 3.46 -13.31 5.52
CA SER A 41 4.44 -13.17 6.61
C SER A 41 5.46 -12.07 6.37
N LEU A 42 5.91 -11.86 5.12
CA LEU A 42 6.87 -10.79 4.80
C LEU A 42 6.21 -9.42 4.95
N VAL A 43 4.98 -9.27 4.48
CA VAL A 43 4.19 -8.04 4.64
C VAL A 43 3.90 -7.79 6.11
N PHE A 44 3.53 -8.83 6.86
CA PHE A 44 3.30 -8.77 8.30
C PHE A 44 4.50 -8.19 9.04
N THR A 45 5.72 -8.62 8.74
CA THR A 45 6.93 -8.10 9.40
C THR A 45 7.07 -6.59 9.24
N ALA A 46 6.77 -6.04 8.05
CA ALA A 46 6.79 -4.60 7.82
C ALA A 46 5.69 -3.89 8.65
N VAL A 47 4.45 -4.41 8.62
CA VAL A 47 3.33 -3.85 9.39
C VAL A 47 3.60 -3.88 10.90
N ALA A 48 4.16 -4.97 11.41
CA ALA A 48 4.48 -5.14 12.81
C ALA A 48 5.58 -4.16 13.28
N ASN A 49 6.58 -3.89 12.42
CA ASN A 49 7.61 -2.89 12.72
C ASN A 49 7.02 -1.47 12.87
N ASP A 50 5.96 -1.15 12.13
CA ASP A 50 5.28 0.14 12.19
C ASP A 50 4.50 0.37 13.50
N LEU A 51 4.32 -0.66 14.35
CA LEU A 51 3.73 -0.48 15.68
C LEU A 51 4.60 0.40 16.59
N ASN A 52 5.92 0.42 16.37
CA ASN A 52 6.86 1.17 17.21
C ASN A 52 6.98 2.65 16.80
N ILE A 53 5.87 3.23 16.34
CA ILE A 53 5.81 4.59 15.83
C ILE A 53 5.93 5.64 16.95
N ASP A 54 5.25 5.40 18.08
CA ASP A 54 5.30 6.25 19.28
C ASP A 54 6.24 5.61 20.31
N LYS A 55 7.53 5.67 20.00
CA LYS A 55 8.59 5.07 20.82
C LYS A 55 9.16 6.04 21.87
N PRO A 56 9.87 5.54 22.89
CA PRO A 56 10.67 6.39 23.78
C PRO A 56 11.62 7.28 22.97
N TRP A 57 11.87 8.50 23.47
CA TRP A 57 12.69 9.53 22.81
C TRP A 57 12.19 9.95 21.41
N SER A 58 10.94 9.63 21.05
CA SER A 58 10.28 10.16 19.87
C SER A 58 9.83 11.60 20.10
N SER A 59 9.47 12.31 19.02
CA SER A 59 8.86 13.63 19.14
C SER A 59 7.58 13.60 19.99
N VAL A 60 6.78 12.53 19.92
CA VAL A 60 5.56 12.39 20.74
C VAL A 60 5.90 12.30 22.22
N SER A 61 6.93 11.53 22.60
CA SER A 61 7.41 11.46 24.00
C SER A 61 7.84 12.85 24.52
N ARG A 62 8.58 13.60 23.69
CA ARG A 62 9.00 14.97 23.99
C ARG A 62 7.85 15.97 24.07
N TRP A 63 6.86 15.88 23.18
CA TRP A 63 5.67 16.74 23.18
C TRP A 63 4.81 16.54 24.43
N ASN A 64 4.82 15.33 24.99
CA ASN A 64 4.16 15.00 26.25
C ASN A 64 5.05 15.26 27.49
N GLN A 65 6.25 15.80 27.29
CA GLN A 65 7.23 16.12 28.34
C GLN A 65 7.64 14.92 29.21
N PHE A 66 7.56 13.70 28.68
CA PHE A 66 8.19 12.53 29.33
C PHE A 66 9.72 12.60 29.26
N ASP A 67 10.24 13.28 28.23
CA ASP A 67 11.63 13.70 28.10
C ASP A 67 11.71 15.15 27.60
N VAL A 68 12.77 15.86 27.96
CA VAL A 68 13.01 17.25 27.57
C VAL A 68 14.42 17.42 27.06
N VAL A 69 14.60 18.34 26.10
CA VAL A 69 15.91 18.71 25.55
C VAL A 69 16.39 19.95 26.28
N ASN A 70 17.51 19.82 26.99
CA ASN A 70 18.15 20.91 27.71
C ASN A 70 19.27 21.61 26.92
N TYR A 71 19.59 21.12 25.72
CA TYR A 71 20.61 21.70 24.84
C TYR A 71 20.12 21.73 23.40
N ASN A 72 19.99 22.94 22.84
CA ASN A 72 19.33 23.20 21.56
C ASN A 72 19.93 22.43 20.35
N TYR A 73 21.19 22.01 20.44
CA TYR A 73 21.84 21.17 19.44
C TYR A 73 21.08 19.85 19.19
N TYR A 74 20.41 19.31 20.22
CA TYR A 74 19.67 18.04 20.15
C TYR A 74 18.17 18.23 19.88
N GLY A 75 17.69 19.46 19.74
CA GLY A 75 16.28 19.78 19.48
C GLY A 75 15.69 20.80 20.46
N ASP A 76 14.36 20.92 20.46
CA ASP A 76 13.63 21.92 21.25
C ASP A 76 12.20 21.44 21.64
N GLN A 77 11.48 22.31 22.38
CA GLN A 77 10.08 22.16 22.79
C GLN A 77 9.23 23.33 22.29
N ARG A 78 9.45 23.78 21.05
CA ARG A 78 8.75 24.96 20.50
C ARG A 78 7.32 24.69 20.06
N TYR A 79 6.92 23.42 19.94
CA TYR A 79 5.58 23.00 19.49
C TYR A 79 5.18 23.61 18.14
N ASP A 80 6.14 23.88 17.26
CA ASP A 80 5.96 24.41 15.92
C ASP A 80 5.60 23.31 14.91
N TRP A 81 4.59 22.50 15.26
CA TRP A 81 4.16 21.36 14.47
C TRP A 81 3.67 21.78 13.07
N THR A 82 3.99 20.94 12.08
CA THR A 82 3.47 21.06 10.72
C THR A 82 2.44 19.96 10.46
N GLY A 83 2.36 19.45 9.22
CA GLY A 83 1.34 18.46 8.83
C GLY A 83 1.36 17.17 9.67
N ALA A 84 0.24 16.49 9.65
CA ALA A 84 0.03 15.23 10.35
C ALA A 84 0.81 14.06 9.72
N ASN A 85 1.26 13.14 10.57
CA ASN A 85 1.84 11.86 10.14
C ASN A 85 0.74 10.79 10.04
N TRP A 86 0.49 10.31 8.83
CA TRP A 86 -0.56 9.33 8.55
C TRP A 86 -0.02 7.92 8.31
N ASN A 87 -0.78 6.92 8.75
CA ASN A 87 -0.47 5.49 8.62
C ASN A 87 -1.18 4.80 7.44
N TYR A 88 -1.68 5.55 6.45
CA TYR A 88 -2.39 4.97 5.29
C TYR A 88 -1.53 4.02 4.44
N ILE A 89 -0.20 4.24 4.37
CA ILE A 89 0.71 3.31 3.69
C ILE A 89 0.75 1.97 4.44
N THR A 90 0.91 2.00 5.76
CA THR A 90 0.87 0.79 6.61
C THR A 90 -0.48 0.09 6.50
N LEU A 91 -1.59 0.84 6.51
CA LEU A 91 -2.94 0.28 6.34
C LEU A 91 -3.14 -0.37 4.97
N ASN A 92 -2.56 0.18 3.90
CA ASN A 92 -2.52 -0.49 2.59
C ASN A 92 -1.72 -1.79 2.65
N ASN A 93 -0.60 -1.83 3.37
CA ASN A 93 0.15 -3.06 3.58
C ASN A 93 -0.65 -4.10 4.39
N VAL A 94 -1.47 -3.67 5.36
CA VAL A 94 -2.40 -4.56 6.06
C VAL A 94 -3.40 -5.19 5.10
N LYS A 95 -4.00 -4.39 4.20
CA LYS A 95 -4.90 -4.89 3.15
C LYS A 95 -4.17 -5.85 2.20
N GLN A 96 -2.94 -5.53 1.82
CA GLN A 96 -2.11 -6.41 0.99
C GLN A 96 -1.80 -7.73 1.69
N MET A 97 -1.50 -7.71 2.99
CA MET A 97 -1.25 -8.93 3.78
C MET A 97 -2.46 -9.88 3.76
N GLU A 98 -3.68 -9.35 3.93
CA GLU A 98 -4.91 -10.15 3.79
C GLU A 98 -5.06 -10.70 2.37
N GLN A 99 -4.80 -9.87 1.36
CA GLN A 99 -4.89 -10.28 -0.05
C GLN A 99 -3.90 -11.39 -0.39
N GLU A 100 -2.64 -11.30 0.07
CA GLU A 100 -1.61 -12.32 -0.17
C GLU A 100 -1.89 -13.64 0.55
N ALA A 101 -2.57 -13.59 1.70
CA ALA A 101 -3.06 -14.78 2.40
C ALA A 101 -4.17 -15.46 1.58
N LYS A 102 -5.15 -14.68 1.09
CA LYS A 102 -6.22 -15.19 0.21
C LYS A 102 -5.68 -15.77 -1.09
N ASN A 103 -4.74 -15.08 -1.74
CA ASN A 103 -4.09 -15.54 -2.98
C ASN A 103 -3.37 -16.90 -2.81
N ARG A 104 -3.03 -17.27 -1.57
CA ARG A 104 -2.39 -18.55 -1.23
C ARG A 104 -3.37 -19.61 -0.71
N GLY A 105 -4.67 -19.37 -0.85
CA GLY A 105 -5.71 -20.35 -0.51
C GLY A 105 -6.00 -20.46 0.99
N MET A 106 -5.59 -19.49 1.80
CA MET A 106 -6.03 -19.43 3.20
C MET A 106 -7.52 -19.11 3.27
N GLU A 107 -8.21 -19.67 4.27
CA GLU A 107 -9.61 -19.36 4.55
C GLU A 107 -9.80 -17.88 4.90
N GLU A 108 -11.03 -17.37 4.76
CA GLU A 108 -11.36 -15.98 5.13
C GLU A 108 -11.01 -15.66 6.58
N VAL A 109 -11.24 -16.61 7.50
CA VAL A 109 -10.84 -16.51 8.90
C VAL A 109 -9.50 -17.22 9.06
N ASN A 110 -8.43 -16.44 9.21
CA ASN A 110 -7.09 -16.95 9.36
C ASN A 110 -6.27 -16.00 10.27
N PRO A 111 -5.05 -16.37 10.69
CA PRO A 111 -4.24 -15.52 11.57
C PRO A 111 -3.99 -14.10 11.00
N TYR A 112 -3.79 -13.96 9.69
CA TYR A 112 -3.57 -12.67 9.05
C TYR A 112 -4.84 -11.81 9.01
N SER A 113 -6.03 -12.39 8.83
CA SER A 113 -7.28 -11.61 8.88
C SER A 113 -7.64 -11.18 10.31
N ALA A 114 -7.27 -11.98 11.33
CA ALA A 114 -7.35 -11.56 12.72
C ALA A 114 -6.37 -10.41 13.03
N LEU A 115 -5.11 -10.54 12.62
CA LEU A 115 -4.08 -9.50 12.77
C LEU A 115 -4.48 -8.21 12.03
N ALA A 116 -5.05 -8.32 10.83
CA ALA A 116 -5.46 -7.16 10.06
C ALA A 116 -6.54 -6.33 10.75
N LYS A 117 -7.49 -6.97 11.44
CA LYS A 117 -8.49 -6.27 12.26
C LYS A 117 -7.81 -5.47 13.38
N PHE A 118 -6.86 -6.09 14.09
CA PHE A 118 -6.09 -5.42 15.14
C PHE A 118 -5.30 -4.22 14.58
N PHE A 119 -4.52 -4.42 13.52
CA PHE A 119 -3.70 -3.35 12.95
C PHE A 119 -4.52 -2.19 12.41
N LYS A 120 -5.63 -2.47 11.72
CA LYS A 120 -6.56 -1.42 11.28
C LYS A 120 -7.05 -0.61 12.47
N ALA A 121 -7.59 -1.27 13.50
CA ALA A 121 -8.06 -0.60 14.70
C ALA A 121 -6.96 0.25 15.36
N PHE A 122 -5.76 -0.33 15.55
CA PHE A 122 -4.63 0.37 16.17
C PHE A 122 -4.22 1.64 15.40
N PHE A 123 -3.99 1.53 14.08
CA PHE A 123 -3.52 2.66 13.29
C PHE A 123 -4.58 3.74 13.10
N TYR A 124 -5.86 3.38 12.91
CA TYR A 124 -6.94 4.37 12.86
C TYR A 124 -7.13 5.06 14.20
N TYR A 125 -7.15 4.31 15.30
CA TYR A 125 -7.24 4.87 16.65
C TYR A 125 -6.12 5.86 16.92
N ARG A 126 -4.87 5.48 16.60
CA ARG A 126 -3.72 6.36 16.77
C ARG A 126 -3.86 7.64 15.95
N MET A 127 -4.14 7.53 14.65
CA MET A 127 -4.26 8.69 13.77
C MET A 127 -5.38 9.63 14.23
N SER A 128 -6.53 9.08 14.63
CA SER A 128 -7.68 9.88 15.08
C SER A 128 -7.43 10.50 16.45
N SER A 129 -6.73 9.82 17.36
CA SER A 129 -6.35 10.38 18.65
C SER A 129 -5.42 11.60 18.52
N LEU A 130 -4.61 11.64 17.45
CA LEU A 130 -3.67 12.73 17.20
C LEU A 130 -4.29 13.88 16.38
N ASN A 131 -5.25 13.59 15.49
CA ASN A 131 -5.70 14.55 14.47
C ASN A 131 -7.21 14.77 14.40
N GLY A 132 -8.01 14.01 15.15
CA GLY A 132 -9.48 14.06 15.08
C GLY A 132 -10.03 13.28 13.89
N ASP A 133 -10.88 13.95 13.11
CA ASP A 133 -11.57 13.38 11.95
C ASP A 133 -10.56 12.92 10.88
N LEU A 134 -10.85 11.80 10.22
CA LEU A 134 -9.96 11.24 9.20
C LEU A 134 -10.71 10.32 8.21
N PRO A 135 -10.13 10.06 7.02
CA PRO A 135 -10.65 9.05 6.12
C PRO A 135 -10.64 7.63 6.71
N LEU A 136 -11.82 7.07 7.01
CA LEU A 136 -11.96 5.71 7.51
C LEU A 136 -12.69 4.82 6.50
N LYS A 137 -14.00 5.02 6.32
CA LYS A 137 -14.88 4.14 5.54
C LYS A 137 -14.59 4.18 4.03
N GLU A 138 -14.12 5.33 3.57
CA GLU A 138 -13.79 5.58 2.16
C GLU A 138 -12.30 5.42 1.84
N SER A 139 -11.47 5.24 2.87
CA SER A 139 -10.03 5.04 2.70
C SER A 139 -9.69 3.67 2.09
N LEU A 140 -8.44 3.52 1.61
CA LEU A 140 -7.88 2.27 1.06
C LEU A 140 -8.61 1.73 -0.19
N LYS A 141 -9.37 2.57 -0.90
CA LYS A 141 -10.03 2.25 -2.17
C LYS A 141 -9.24 2.71 -3.41
N SER A 142 -8.02 3.22 -3.22
CA SER A 142 -7.12 3.64 -4.31
C SER A 142 -7.83 4.59 -5.29
N ILE A 143 -7.66 4.39 -6.61
CA ILE A 143 -8.25 5.23 -7.66
C ILE A 143 -9.77 5.25 -7.69
N GLU A 144 -10.45 4.25 -7.10
CA GLU A 144 -11.92 4.24 -7.02
C GLU A 144 -12.43 5.33 -6.06
N MET A 145 -11.57 5.81 -5.15
CA MET A 145 -11.86 6.91 -4.23
C MET A 145 -10.62 7.77 -4.01
N ALA A 146 -10.29 8.59 -5.01
CA ALA A 146 -9.11 9.46 -4.96
C ALA A 146 -9.21 10.56 -3.88
N THR A 147 -10.42 10.94 -3.48
CA THR A 147 -10.70 12.01 -2.51
C THR A 147 -11.66 11.50 -1.43
N PRO A 148 -11.18 10.65 -0.50
CA PRO A 148 -12.04 10.04 0.49
C PRO A 148 -12.55 11.08 1.51
N HIS A 149 -13.82 10.93 1.89
CA HIS A 149 -14.44 11.73 2.95
C HIS A 149 -13.78 11.47 4.32
N TYR A 150 -13.77 12.50 5.18
CA TYR A 150 -13.30 12.41 6.56
C TYR A 150 -14.46 11.99 7.45
N ASP A 151 -14.43 10.76 7.96
CA ASP A 151 -15.35 10.34 9.00
C ASP A 151 -15.03 11.08 10.31
N SER A 152 -16.06 11.35 11.12
CA SER A 152 -15.84 12.01 12.41
C SER A 152 -15.05 11.10 13.36
N GLN A 153 -14.26 11.66 14.27
CA GLN A 153 -13.48 10.88 15.26
C GLN A 153 -14.35 9.86 16.05
N LYS A 154 -15.64 10.15 16.22
CA LYS A 154 -16.57 9.29 16.96
C LYS A 154 -16.99 8.03 16.19
N GLU A 155 -17.02 8.11 14.86
CA GLU A 155 -17.48 7.04 13.96
C GLU A 155 -16.38 6.03 13.63
#